data_AF-A0A972ZA03-F1
#
_entry.id   AF-A0A972ZA03-F1
#
_cell.length_a   1.000
_cell.length_b   1.000
_cell.length_c   1.000
_cell.angle_alpha   90.00
_cell.angle_beta   90.00
_cell.angle_gamma   90.00
#
_symmetry.space_group_name_H-M   'P 1'
#
loop_
_entity.id
_entity.type
_entity.pdbx_description
1 polymer ?
#
loop_
_entity_poly.entity_id
_entity_poly.type
_entity_poly.pdbx_seq_one_letter_code
_entity_poly.pdbx_strand_id
1 'polypeptide(L)' 'MPIQSYRSFEYGEEVPISTGESIIALDGERELIVKQGDKFTIRLSAQGPLVADMDKVMREAAERSLFIEKQSERRQ' A
#
# COMPACT_ATOMS: atom_id res chain seq x y z
N MET A 1 22.38 2.60 -7.54
CA MET A 1 22.41 1.21 -8.06
C MET A 1 21.53 1.16 -9.30
N PRO A 2 22.04 0.80 -10.48
CA PRO A 2 21.21 0.59 -11.67
C PRO A 2 20.42 -0.73 -11.54
N ILE A 3 19.18 -0.76 -12.04
CA ILE A 3 18.36 -1.99 -12.10
C ILE A 3 18.94 -2.88 -13.20
N GLN A 4 19.29 -4.13 -12.86
CA GLN A 4 19.88 -5.07 -13.81
C GLN A 4 18.81 -5.78 -14.67
N SER A 5 17.65 -6.09 -14.10
CA SER A 5 16.53 -6.71 -14.80
C SER A 5 15.21 -6.50 -14.05
N TYR A 6 14.10 -6.63 -14.77
CA TYR A 6 12.75 -6.65 -14.20
C TYR A 6 11.82 -7.53 -15.06
N ARG A 7 10.72 -7.98 -14.46
CA ARG A 7 9.66 -8.73 -15.15
C ARG A 7 8.31 -8.18 -14.71
N SER A 8 7.44 -7.90 -15.68
CA SER A 8 6.03 -7.60 -15.43
C SER A 8 5.22 -8.89 -15.25
N PHE A 9 4.17 -8.83 -14.45
CA PHE A 9 3.27 -9.95 -14.19
C PHE A 9 1.84 -9.44 -13.96
N GLU A 10 0.87 -10.31 -14.21
CA GLU A 10 -0.55 -9.94 -14.20
C GLU A 10 -1.14 -9.95 -12.78
N TYR A 11 -2.27 -9.28 -12.60
CA TYR A 11 -3.05 -9.41 -11.37
C TYR A 11 -3.46 -10.87 -11.14
N GLY A 12 -3.35 -11.33 -9.91
CA GLY A 12 -3.66 -12.71 -9.53
C GLY A 12 -2.56 -13.73 -9.85
N GLU A 13 -1.53 -13.38 -10.64
CA GLU A 13 -0.39 -14.26 -10.89
C GLU A 13 0.43 -14.43 -9.59
N GLU A 14 0.76 -15.69 -9.25
CA GLU A 14 1.64 -16.01 -8.13
C GLU A 14 3.06 -16.26 -8.61
N VAL A 15 3.98 -15.40 -8.16
CA VAL A 15 5.39 -15.46 -8.54
C VAL A 15 6.20 -15.98 -7.35
N PRO A 16 6.86 -17.15 -7.45
CA PRO A 16 7.66 -17.69 -6.35
C PRO A 16 8.92 -16.85 -6.13
N ILE A 17 9.26 -16.64 -4.86
CA ILE A 17 10.55 -16.07 -4.47
C ILE A 17 11.51 -17.24 -4.23
N SER A 18 12.43 -17.44 -5.16
CA SER A 18 13.40 -18.53 -5.13
C SER A 18 14.80 -18.09 -4.67
N THR A 19 14.92 -16.90 -4.10
CA THR A 19 16.19 -16.38 -3.56
C THR A 19 16.51 -17.06 -2.22
N GLY A 20 17.80 -17.15 -1.89
CA GLY A 20 18.23 -17.60 -0.56
C GLY A 20 17.86 -16.60 0.54
N GLU A 21 18.52 -16.69 1.69
CA GLU A 21 18.31 -15.75 2.80
C GLU A 21 18.45 -14.31 2.34
N SER A 22 17.40 -13.51 2.52
CA SER A 22 17.27 -12.18 1.91
C SER A 22 16.23 -11.32 2.63
N ILE A 23 16.19 -10.02 2.29
CA ILE A 23 15.17 -9.09 2.74
C ILE A 23 14.37 -8.63 1.51
N ILE A 24 13.05 -8.74 1.58
CA ILE A 24 12.12 -8.20 0.60
C ILE A 24 11.70 -6.81 1.09
N ALA A 25 12.14 -5.77 0.38
CA ALA A 25 11.66 -4.40 0.59
C ALA A 25 10.48 -4.12 -0.36
N LEU A 26 9.30 -3.82 0.19
CA LEU A 26 8.07 -3.61 -0.59
C LEU A 26 7.95 -2.16 -1.08
N ASP A 27 7.89 -1.22 -0.14
CA ASP A 27 7.73 0.22 -0.40
C ASP A 27 8.72 1.08 0.39
N GLY A 28 9.73 0.46 1.01
CA GLY A 28 10.73 1.12 1.85
C GLY A 28 10.27 1.35 3.30
N GLU A 29 8.98 1.26 3.57
CA GLU A 29 8.44 1.26 4.95
C GLU A 29 8.23 -0.17 5.47
N ARG A 30 7.94 -1.12 4.56
CA ARG A 30 7.68 -2.52 4.91
C ARG A 30 8.77 -3.44 4.36
N GLU A 31 9.38 -4.18 5.28
CA GLU A 31 10.42 -5.18 4.99
C GLU A 31 10.02 -6.56 5.53
N LEU A 32 10.37 -7.61 4.80
CA LEU A 32 10.17 -9.00 5.20
C LEU A 32 11.48 -9.77 5.10
N ILE A 33 11.83 -10.50 6.17
CA ILE A 33 13.03 -11.35 6.22
C ILE A 33 12.65 -12.74 5.71
N VAL A 34 13.36 -13.21 4.68
CA VAL A 34 13.29 -14.57 4.15
C VAL A 34 14.40 -15.40 4.79
N LYS A 35 14.02 -16.45 5.52
CA LYS A 35 14.96 -17.39 6.13
C LYS A 35 15.09 -18.66 5.29
N GLN A 36 16.14 -19.43 5.56
CA GLN A 36 16.33 -20.71 4.90
C GLN A 36 15.15 -21.66 5.17
N GLY A 37 14.59 -22.22 4.09
CA GLY A 37 13.46 -23.14 4.15
C GLY A 37 12.08 -22.48 4.00
N ASP A 38 12.00 -21.15 4.07
CA ASP A 38 10.76 -20.44 3.82
C ASP A 38 10.35 -20.55 2.35
N LYS A 39 9.03 -20.56 2.11
CA LYS A 39 8.44 -20.53 0.77
C LYS A 39 7.51 -19.32 0.68
N PHE A 40 7.90 -18.35 -0.13
CA PHE A 40 7.12 -17.14 -0.37
C PHE A 40 6.68 -17.05 -1.84
N THR A 41 5.49 -16.48 -2.04
CA THR A 41 4.99 -16.06 -3.34
C THR A 41 4.56 -14.59 -3.28
N ILE A 42 4.73 -13.88 -4.39
CA ILE A 42 4.23 -12.51 -4.59
C ILE A 42 3.00 -12.60 -5.48
N ARG A 43 1.95 -11.86 -5.12
CA ARG A 43 0.75 -11.70 -5.95
C ARG A 43 0.24 -10.28 -5.87
N LEU A 44 -0.12 -9.70 -7.01
CA LEU A 44 -0.81 -8.41 -7.07
C LEU A 44 -2.32 -8.64 -6.95
N SER A 45 -2.92 -8.01 -5.94
CA SER A 45 -4.38 -7.99 -5.76
C SER A 45 -4.97 -6.78 -6.48
N ALA A 46 -6.03 -7.00 -7.26
CA ALA A 46 -6.86 -5.91 -7.77
C ALA A 46 -7.89 -5.44 -6.72
N GLN A 47 -8.07 -6.22 -5.65
CA GLN A 47 -8.96 -5.93 -4.53
C GLN A 47 -8.22 -5.12 -3.47
N GLY A 48 -7.71 -3.96 -3.87
CA GLY A 48 -7.14 -2.98 -2.94
C GLY A 48 -8.21 -2.32 -2.08
N PRO A 49 -7.83 -1.63 -0.99
CA PRO A 49 -8.76 -0.78 -0.26
C PRO A 49 -9.37 0.26 -1.21
N LEU A 50 -10.61 0.67 -0.94
CA LEU A 50 -11.25 1.74 -1.70
C LEU A 50 -10.40 3.01 -1.59
N VAL A 51 -9.93 3.50 -2.75
CA VAL A 51 -9.17 4.74 -2.83
C VAL A 51 -10.15 5.89 -3.06
N ALA A 52 -10.17 6.84 -2.13
CA ALA A 52 -11.00 8.02 -2.24
C ALA A 52 -10.39 9.03 -3.22
N ASP A 53 -11.21 9.55 -4.13
CA ASP A 53 -10.87 10.73 -4.92
C ASP A 53 -11.06 11.97 -4.04
N MET A 54 -9.94 12.50 -3.52
CA MET A 54 -9.97 13.57 -2.53
C MET A 54 -10.65 14.83 -3.06
N ASP A 55 -10.48 15.18 -4.32
CA ASP A 55 -11.11 16.37 -4.89
C ASP A 55 -12.63 16.22 -4.93
N LYS A 56 -13.13 15.05 -5.37
CA LYS A 56 -14.58 14.77 -5.36
C LYS A 56 -15.13 14.72 -3.94
N VAL A 57 -14.42 14.07 -3.03
CA VAL A 57 -14.83 13.96 -1.63
C VAL A 57 -14.93 15.34 -0.99
N MET A 58 -13.93 16.20 -1.19
CA MET A 58 -13.91 17.54 -0.62
C MET A 58 -15.00 18.44 -1.21
N ARG A 59 -15.25 18.35 -2.53
CA ARG A 59 -16.35 19.07 -3.16
C ARG A 59 -17.71 18.63 -2.62
N GLU A 60 -17.96 17.33 -2.54
CA GLU A 60 -19.21 16.77 -1.99
C GLU A 60 -19.41 17.20 -0.52
N ALA A 61 -18.34 17.20 0.27
CA ALA A 61 -18.38 17.66 1.65
C ALA A 61 -18.74 19.16 1.76
N ALA A 62 -18.25 20.00 0.84
CA ALA A 62 -18.60 21.42 0.78
C ALA A 62 -20.07 21.62 0.40
N GLU A 63 -20.52 20.96 -0.66
CA GLU A 63 -21.89 21.06 -1.18
C GLU A 63 -22.93 20.59 -0.15
N ARG A 64 -22.57 19.62 0.68
CA ARG A 64 -23.43 19.06 1.74
C ARG A 64 -23.21 19.69 3.12
N SER A 65 -22.39 20.74 3.23
CA SER A 65 -22.08 21.41 4.51
C SER A 65 -21.60 20.44 5.60
N LEU A 66 -20.73 19.48 5.25
CA LEU A 66 -20.23 18.45 6.18
C LEU A 66 -18.99 18.88 6.98
N PHE A 67 -18.42 20.06 6.69
CA PHE A 67 -17.30 20.59 7.46
C PHE A 67 -17.77 21.16 8.80
N ILE A 68 -17.20 20.66 9.89
CA ILE A 68 -17.49 21.13 11.24
C ILE A 68 -16.27 21.86 11.81
N GLU A 69 -16.52 22.98 12.47
CA GLU A 69 -15.50 23.65 13.27
C GLU A 69 -15.34 22.89 14.59
N LYS A 70 -14.11 22.51 14.93
CA LYS A 70 -13.82 21.90 16.22
C LYS A 70 -13.92 22.97 17.29
N GLN A 71 -14.91 22.87 18.19
CA GLN A 71 -15.04 23.77 19.33
C GLN A 71 -13.75 23.73 20.16
N SER A 72 -13.12 24.89 20.36
CA SER A 72 -11.96 25.04 21.22
C SER A 72 -12.35 24.63 22.65
N GLU A 73 -11.67 23.65 23.23
CA GLU A 73 -11.83 23.30 24.63
C GLU A 73 -11.48 24.54 25.48
N ARG A 74 -12.49 25.25 25.97
CA ARG A 74 -12.32 26.26 27.02
C ARG A 74 -11.88 25.50 28.28
N ARG A 75 -10.58 25.44 28.53
CA ARG A 75 -10.03 25.15 29.86
C ARG A 75 -10.51 26.27 30.80
N GLN A 76 -11.38 25.92 31.75
CA GLN A 76 -11.57 26.67 33.00
C GLN A 76 -10.56 26.16 34.03
#